data_AF-A0A818ZWY8-F1
#
_entry.id   AF-A0A818ZWY8-F1
#
_cell.length_a   1.000
_cell.length_b   1.000
_cell.length_c   1.000
_cell.angle_alpha   90.00
_cell.angle_beta   90.00
_cell.angle_gamma   90.00
#
_symmetry.space_group_name_H-M   'P 1'
#
loop_
_entity.id
_entity.type
_entity.pdbx_description
1 polymer ?
#
loop_
_entity_poly.entity_id
_entity_poly.type
_entity_poly.pdbx_seq_one_letter_code
_entity_poly.pdbx_strand_id
1 'polypeptide(L)'
;FHKFGEYFPGTGDLRDIGAGRGKYYAVNFPLRDGIDDDTYETIFKPVMTKVIETYQPNAIVLQCGADSLTGDRLGCFNLTLKGHGKCVEFIKSLNLPLLLLGGGGYTIRNVARAWTNETAIALSQEISNELPYNDYFEYYGPDFKLNISPSNMPNQNSSEYLDKIKIKLFDNLRMLPHVPGVQMQAMKSTLTILLFASLYSSLKCNNVNPLIKLDLTSNSLNTKLFGNETYAPYGAMSGIASINVPAYSNGNDTYISNQSNYFYGVYTGMKWQCVEYARRWLFVRKGCTFDSVVAATDIWTQISIVQQVVGGKCFTLKKQSDGSKTRPTNESLLIYKLGTDMPYGHVSVIVDVLPNSIRVAEQNYDANYWLGNYSREIPYVLLNGSYYINDSYPIYGWISVEDNNQTYPLNQSTIDKITRQNISFPDFVCSKGVLHYCFSVYCYLLFICFTFGLSSMILRPNHA
;
A
#
# COMPACT_ATOMS: atom_id res chain seq x y z
N PHE A 1 -4.93 6.64 22.21
CA PHE A 1 -4.51 6.57 23.61
C PHE A 1 -3.31 7.47 23.72
N HIS A 2 -3.38 8.53 24.52
CA HIS A 2 -2.37 9.58 24.50
C HIS A 2 -2.52 10.50 25.70
N LYS A 3 -1.43 11.17 26.10
CA LYS A 3 -1.51 12.25 27.08
C LYS A 3 -2.35 13.39 26.53
N PHE A 4 -3.21 13.97 27.37
CA PHE A 4 -4.04 15.12 27.01
C PHE A 4 -4.11 16.15 28.14
N GLY A 5 -4.09 17.42 27.78
CA GLY A 5 -3.97 18.57 28.70
C GLY A 5 -2.54 19.12 28.74
N GLU A 6 -2.37 20.36 28.28
CA GLU A 6 -1.08 21.07 28.17
C GLU A 6 0.03 20.21 27.52
N TYR A 7 -0.30 19.55 26.41
CA TYR A 7 0.62 18.65 25.71
C TYR A 7 0.44 18.74 24.21
N PHE A 8 1.53 18.53 23.47
CA PHE A 8 1.49 18.47 22.00
C PHE A 8 0.70 17.23 21.54
N PRO A 9 -0.10 17.30 20.46
CA PRO A 9 -0.37 18.45 19.59
C PRO A 9 -1.56 19.33 20.03
N GLY A 10 -2.17 19.06 21.19
CA GLY A 10 -3.36 19.77 21.66
C GLY A 10 -4.70 19.27 21.11
N THR A 11 -4.69 18.19 20.31
CA THR A 11 -5.89 17.54 19.75
C THR A 11 -6.16 16.17 20.41
N GLY A 12 -7.28 15.52 20.05
CA GLY A 12 -7.64 14.21 20.61
C GLY A 12 -8.35 14.29 21.97
N ASP A 13 -9.16 15.32 22.19
CA ASP A 13 -10.10 15.39 23.33
C ASP A 13 -11.10 14.22 23.26
N LEU A 14 -11.70 13.84 24.39
CA LEU A 14 -12.78 12.85 24.44
C LEU A 14 -13.97 13.18 23.52
N ARG A 15 -14.22 14.46 23.27
CA ARG A 15 -15.30 14.96 22.40
C ARG A 15 -14.95 14.91 20.91
N ASP A 16 -13.68 14.68 20.59
CA ASP A 16 -13.20 14.61 19.22
C ASP A 16 -13.54 13.23 18.63
N ILE A 17 -14.72 13.14 18.01
CA ILE A 17 -15.34 11.90 17.54
C ILE A 17 -15.42 11.81 16.01
N GLY A 18 -14.72 12.68 15.29
CA GLY A 18 -14.80 12.79 13.83
C GLY A 18 -16.01 13.59 13.34
N ALA A 19 -16.04 13.86 12.03
CA ALA A 19 -17.05 14.70 11.39
C ALA A 19 -17.66 14.06 10.14
N GLY A 20 -18.87 14.49 9.77
CA GLY A 20 -19.59 13.97 8.61
C GLY A 20 -19.78 12.45 8.66
N ARG A 21 -19.39 11.77 7.58
CA ARG A 21 -19.42 10.29 7.50
C ARG A 21 -18.44 9.61 8.47
N GLY A 22 -17.39 10.32 8.91
CA GLY A 22 -16.41 9.83 9.87
C GLY A 22 -16.81 10.03 11.34
N LYS A 23 -18.01 10.56 11.61
CA LYS A 23 -18.50 10.72 12.98
C LYS A 23 -18.67 9.35 13.65
N TYR A 24 -18.17 9.20 14.88
CA TYR A 24 -18.04 7.95 15.65
C TYR A 24 -16.96 6.98 15.17
N TYR A 25 -16.24 7.29 14.09
CA TYR A 25 -15.11 6.49 13.60
C TYR A 25 -13.75 6.97 14.12
N ALA A 26 -13.70 8.06 14.88
CA ALA A 26 -12.52 8.48 15.64
C ALA A 26 -12.72 8.21 17.13
N VAL A 27 -11.80 7.45 17.73
CA VAL A 27 -11.84 7.05 19.14
C VAL A 27 -10.60 7.59 19.84
N ASN A 28 -10.80 8.54 20.76
CA ASN A 28 -9.72 9.19 21.49
C ASN A 28 -9.80 8.85 22.98
N PHE A 29 -8.69 8.33 23.53
CA PHE A 29 -8.58 8.02 24.96
C PHE A 29 -7.54 8.98 25.59
N PRO A 30 -8.00 10.14 26.12
CA PRO A 30 -7.12 11.09 26.79
C PRO A 30 -6.66 10.54 28.14
N LEU A 31 -5.37 10.67 28.43
CA LEU A 31 -4.71 10.17 29.63
C LEU A 31 -3.92 11.29 30.33
N ARG A 32 -3.66 11.08 31.61
CA ARG A 32 -2.77 11.88 32.45
C ARG A 32 -1.44 11.17 32.66
N ASP A 33 -0.51 11.85 33.31
CA ASP A 33 0.85 11.38 33.52
C ASP A 33 0.91 10.10 34.36
N GLY A 34 1.99 9.34 34.16
CA GLY A 34 2.36 8.22 35.02
C GLY A 34 1.51 6.97 34.87
N ILE A 35 0.75 6.80 33.79
CA ILE A 35 0.01 5.55 33.56
C ILE A 35 0.98 4.36 33.54
N ASP A 36 0.65 3.32 34.31
CA ASP A 36 1.42 2.08 34.46
C ASP A 36 0.84 0.94 33.61
N ASP A 37 1.60 -0.17 33.53
CA ASP A 37 1.28 -1.33 32.71
C ASP A 37 -0.11 -1.92 33.02
N ASP A 38 -0.41 -2.13 34.29
CA ASP A 38 -1.64 -2.80 34.73
C ASP A 38 -2.85 -1.91 34.43
N THR A 39 -2.75 -0.62 34.74
CA THR A 39 -3.79 0.37 34.46
C THR A 39 -4.04 0.50 32.95
N TYR A 40 -2.98 0.59 32.15
CA TYR A 40 -3.09 0.69 30.70
C TYR A 40 -3.75 -0.54 30.07
N GLU A 41 -3.42 -1.74 30.55
CA GLU A 41 -4.05 -2.98 30.09
C GLU A 41 -5.55 -3.02 30.38
N THR A 42 -5.99 -2.54 31.55
CA THR A 42 -7.41 -2.52 31.95
C THR A 42 -8.29 -1.65 31.06
N ILE A 43 -7.69 -0.69 30.33
CA ILE A 43 -8.41 0.18 29.39
C ILE A 43 -8.20 -0.25 27.94
N PHE A 44 -6.98 -0.67 27.56
CA PHE A 44 -6.65 -0.98 26.18
C PHE A 44 -7.43 -2.19 25.68
N LYS A 45 -7.39 -3.31 26.43
CA LYS A 45 -8.06 -4.55 26.02
C LYS A 45 -9.57 -4.37 25.86
N PRO A 46 -10.33 -3.82 26.83
CA PRO A 46 -11.78 -3.67 26.67
C PRO A 46 -12.17 -2.69 25.56
N VAL A 47 -11.46 -1.58 25.41
CA VAL A 47 -11.73 -0.60 24.35
C VAL A 47 -11.46 -1.20 22.98
N MET A 48 -10.30 -1.83 22.78
CA MET A 48 -9.98 -2.45 21.51
C MET A 48 -10.89 -3.64 21.20
N THR A 49 -11.26 -4.46 22.18
CA THR A 49 -12.28 -5.52 22.00
C THR A 49 -13.58 -4.91 21.46
N LYS A 50 -14.07 -3.84 22.07
CA LYS A 50 -15.31 -3.19 21.63
C LYS A 50 -15.19 -2.57 20.24
N VAL A 51 -14.04 -1.97 19.92
CA VAL A 51 -13.76 -1.43 18.58
C VAL A 51 -13.82 -2.55 17.55
N ILE A 52 -13.16 -3.69 17.79
CA ILE A 52 -13.14 -4.82 16.85
C ILE A 52 -14.53 -5.42 16.66
N GLU A 53 -15.29 -5.63 17.75
CA GLU A 53 -16.67 -6.13 17.68
C GLU A 53 -17.58 -5.24 16.83
N THR A 54 -17.41 -3.92 16.96
CA THR A 54 -18.33 -2.94 16.40
C THR A 54 -17.93 -2.53 14.98
N TYR A 55 -16.64 -2.28 14.76
CA TYR A 55 -16.10 -1.81 13.48
C TYR A 55 -15.80 -2.97 12.51
N GLN A 56 -15.52 -4.17 13.03
CA GLN A 56 -15.21 -5.37 12.25
C GLN A 56 -14.17 -5.15 11.14
N PRO A 57 -12.96 -4.65 11.47
CA PRO A 57 -11.94 -4.38 10.47
C PRO A 57 -11.43 -5.68 9.81
N ASN A 58 -11.05 -5.58 8.53
CA ASN A 58 -10.36 -6.67 7.82
C ASN A 58 -8.83 -6.58 7.86
N ALA A 59 -8.28 -5.49 8.39
CA ALA A 59 -6.85 -5.28 8.57
C ALA A 59 -6.62 -4.27 9.71
N ILE A 60 -5.47 -4.37 10.37
CA ILE A 60 -5.07 -3.49 11.47
C ILE A 60 -3.70 -2.88 11.15
N VAL A 61 -3.60 -1.57 11.34
CA VAL A 61 -2.31 -0.87 11.42
C VAL A 61 -2.10 -0.47 12.87
N LEU A 62 -1.04 -0.98 13.49
CA LEU A 62 -0.68 -0.67 14.87
C LEU A 62 0.61 0.14 14.88
N GLN A 63 0.51 1.38 15.35
CA GLN A 63 1.63 2.28 15.54
C GLN A 63 2.19 2.07 16.96
N CYS A 64 3.43 1.58 17.05
CA CYS A 64 4.11 1.20 18.28
C CYS A 64 5.05 2.32 18.76
N GLY A 65 4.49 3.50 19.04
CA GLY A 65 5.24 4.63 19.58
C GLY A 65 5.88 4.28 20.92
N ALA A 66 7.21 4.37 21.00
CA ALA A 66 8.01 4.02 22.16
C ALA A 66 8.24 5.21 23.12
N ASP A 67 7.71 6.40 22.80
CA ASP A 67 7.67 7.56 23.71
C ASP A 67 6.66 7.39 24.87
N SER A 68 5.80 6.38 24.81
CA SER A 68 4.94 5.96 25.91
C SER A 68 5.66 5.18 27.02
N LEU A 69 6.93 4.83 26.83
CA LEU A 69 7.72 4.07 27.79
C LEU A 69 8.20 4.92 28.97
N THR A 70 8.41 4.25 30.10
CA THR A 70 9.08 4.81 31.27
C THR A 70 10.47 5.34 30.93
N GLY A 71 10.78 6.53 31.45
CA GLY A 71 12.07 7.18 31.26
C GLY A 71 12.33 7.68 29.83
N ASP A 72 11.28 7.87 29.02
CA ASP A 72 11.41 8.62 27.77
C ASP A 72 11.80 10.09 28.04
N ARG A 73 12.46 10.74 27.07
CA ARG A 73 12.92 12.13 27.22
C ARG A 73 11.81 13.17 27.06
N LEU A 74 10.74 12.84 26.32
CA LEU A 74 9.61 13.74 26.05
C LEU A 74 8.30 13.20 26.63
N GLY A 75 8.14 11.87 26.62
CA GLY A 75 7.02 11.17 27.23
C GLY A 75 7.02 11.25 28.74
N CYS A 76 5.83 11.12 29.33
CA CYS A 76 5.61 11.18 30.78
C CYS A 76 4.66 10.07 31.25
N PHE A 77 4.72 8.93 30.58
CA PHE A 77 4.09 7.68 30.99
C PHE A 77 5.09 6.78 31.71
N ASN A 78 4.59 5.71 32.31
CA ASN A 78 5.39 4.79 33.13
C ASN A 78 5.29 3.33 32.63
N LEU A 79 5.10 3.13 31.32
CA LEU A 79 4.97 1.79 30.73
C LEU A 79 6.33 1.09 30.60
N THR A 80 6.37 -0.19 30.90
CA THR A 80 7.53 -1.05 30.60
C THR A 80 7.40 -1.69 29.23
N LEU A 81 8.45 -2.41 28.79
CA LEU A 81 8.39 -3.21 27.56
C LEU A 81 7.30 -4.29 27.63
N LYS A 82 6.99 -4.78 28.83
CA LYS A 82 5.96 -5.80 29.03
C LYS A 82 4.56 -5.20 28.81
N GLY A 83 4.25 -4.07 29.44
CA GLY A 83 2.96 -3.39 29.25
C GLY A 83 2.74 -2.93 27.80
N HIS A 84 3.78 -2.36 27.20
CA HIS A 84 3.75 -1.94 25.80
C HIS A 84 3.58 -3.14 24.84
N GLY A 85 4.38 -4.20 25.02
CA GLY A 85 4.30 -5.44 24.24
C GLY A 85 2.97 -6.19 24.38
N LYS A 86 2.30 -6.14 25.55
CA LYS A 86 0.94 -6.70 25.73
C LYS A 86 -0.08 -6.13 24.75
N CYS A 87 0.11 -4.88 24.28
CA CYS A 87 -0.77 -4.28 23.27
C CYS A 87 -0.60 -4.99 21.92
N VAL A 88 0.65 -5.21 21.50
CA VAL A 88 0.98 -5.96 20.27
C VAL A 88 0.48 -7.40 20.38
N GLU A 89 0.72 -8.06 21.51
CA GLU A 89 0.27 -9.43 21.76
C GLU A 89 -1.26 -9.55 21.66
N PHE A 90 -2.00 -8.64 22.29
CA PHE A 90 -3.46 -8.62 22.23
C PHE A 90 -3.96 -8.41 20.80
N ILE A 91 -3.44 -7.42 20.07
CA ILE A 91 -3.86 -7.14 18.70
C ILE A 91 -3.52 -8.30 17.76
N LYS A 92 -2.34 -8.89 17.90
CA LYS A 92 -1.93 -10.09 17.16
C LYS A 92 -2.86 -11.27 17.42
N SER A 93 -3.34 -11.45 18.65
CA SER A 93 -4.26 -12.55 19.00
C SER A 93 -5.59 -12.52 18.25
N LEU A 94 -5.96 -11.39 17.65
CA LEU A 94 -7.17 -11.22 16.84
C LEU A 94 -7.09 -11.89 15.46
N ASN A 95 -5.90 -12.34 15.04
CA ASN A 95 -5.66 -13.05 13.77
C ASN A 95 -6.13 -12.28 12.52
N LEU A 96 -6.02 -10.96 12.54
CA LEU A 96 -6.25 -10.09 11.38
C LEU A 96 -4.91 -9.70 10.74
N PRO A 97 -4.88 -9.42 9.41
CA PRO A 97 -3.73 -8.82 8.76
C PRO A 97 -3.24 -7.60 9.54
N LEU A 98 -2.00 -7.66 10.04
CA LEU A 98 -1.44 -6.69 10.98
C LEU A 98 -0.17 -6.06 10.41
N LEU A 99 -0.17 -4.74 10.29
CA LEU A 99 1.01 -3.94 9.99
C LEU A 99 1.49 -3.25 11.27
N LEU A 100 2.70 -3.58 11.72
CA LEU A 100 3.37 -2.92 12.84
C LEU A 100 4.26 -1.79 12.31
N LEU A 101 4.12 -0.60 12.89
CA LEU A 101 4.93 0.58 12.57
C LEU A 101 5.63 1.11 13.82
N GLY A 102 6.78 1.75 13.64
CA GLY A 102 7.44 2.50 14.72
C GLY A 102 6.74 3.84 15.02
N GLY A 103 7.50 4.83 15.48
CA GLY A 103 7.06 6.22 15.64
C GLY A 103 7.90 6.97 16.67
N GLY A 104 7.27 7.76 17.54
CA GLY A 104 7.95 8.50 18.60
C GLY A 104 8.75 7.60 19.54
N GLY A 105 9.76 8.16 20.21
CA GLY A 105 10.67 7.45 21.09
C GLY A 105 12.02 8.15 21.16
N TYR A 106 12.33 8.73 22.31
CA TYR A 106 13.40 9.73 22.45
C TYR A 106 14.49 9.31 23.44
N THR A 107 14.22 8.27 24.25
CA THR A 107 15.27 7.48 24.91
C THR A 107 15.65 6.29 24.02
N ILE A 108 16.56 6.51 23.06
CA ILE A 108 16.87 5.58 21.95
C ILE A 108 17.20 4.14 22.39
N ARG A 109 17.87 3.96 23.53
CA ARG A 109 18.19 2.63 24.07
C ARG A 109 16.93 1.84 24.44
N ASN A 110 15.90 2.52 24.93
CA ASN A 110 14.61 1.89 25.25
C ASN A 110 13.77 1.66 23.99
N VAL A 111 13.89 2.53 22.98
CA VAL A 111 13.27 2.32 21.66
C VAL A 111 13.77 1.02 21.03
N ALA A 112 15.10 0.83 21.00
CA ALA A 112 15.70 -0.39 20.48
C ALA A 112 15.22 -1.64 21.24
N ARG A 113 15.17 -1.57 22.58
CA ARG A 113 14.65 -2.67 23.41
C ARG A 113 13.17 -2.97 23.11
N ALA A 114 12.33 -1.94 22.97
CA ALA A 114 10.91 -2.09 22.72
C ALA A 114 10.62 -2.73 21.37
N TRP A 115 11.15 -2.19 20.28
CA TRP A 115 10.90 -2.74 18.95
C TRP A 115 11.55 -4.11 18.74
N THR A 116 12.66 -4.41 19.43
CA THR A 116 13.22 -5.76 19.49
C THR A 116 12.25 -6.73 20.17
N ASN A 117 11.72 -6.36 21.33
CA ASN A 117 10.75 -7.18 22.07
C ASN A 117 9.43 -7.37 21.29
N GLU A 118 8.90 -6.31 20.69
CA GLU A 118 7.67 -6.39 19.88
C GLU A 118 7.86 -7.21 18.60
N THR A 119 9.06 -7.19 18.00
CA THR A 119 9.39 -8.08 16.88
C THR A 119 9.40 -9.54 17.33
N ALA A 120 9.96 -9.84 18.50
CA ALA A 120 9.91 -11.19 19.08
C ALA A 120 8.45 -11.64 19.32
N ILE A 121 7.60 -10.74 19.86
CA ILE A 121 6.16 -10.99 20.02
C ILE A 121 5.49 -11.27 18.67
N ALA A 122 5.78 -10.48 17.62
CA ALA A 122 5.25 -10.69 16.28
C ALA A 122 5.62 -12.08 15.73
N LEU A 123 6.87 -12.51 15.95
CA LEU A 123 7.39 -13.82 15.56
C LEU A 123 6.95 -14.98 16.48
N SER A 124 6.24 -14.68 17.58
CA SER A 124 5.88 -15.66 18.62
C SER A 124 7.12 -16.34 19.25
N GLN A 125 8.18 -15.56 19.46
CA GLN A 125 9.43 -16.04 20.04
C GLN A 125 9.65 -15.41 21.41
N GLU A 126 10.11 -16.22 22.36
CA GLU A 126 10.65 -15.72 23.62
C GLU A 126 12.12 -15.38 23.43
N ILE A 127 12.55 -14.23 23.95
CA ILE A 127 13.94 -13.79 23.89
C ILE A 127 14.49 -13.56 25.29
N SER A 128 15.80 -13.81 25.45
CA SER A 128 16.48 -13.64 26.73
C SER A 128 16.45 -12.20 27.21
N ASN A 129 16.41 -12.02 28.54
CA ASN A 129 16.62 -10.71 29.14
C ASN A 129 18.09 -10.26 29.08
N GLU A 130 19.03 -11.18 28.85
CA GLU A 130 20.44 -10.86 28.59
C GLU A 130 20.59 -10.34 27.16
N LEU A 131 21.11 -9.12 27.00
CA LEU A 131 21.35 -8.59 25.66
C LEU A 131 22.50 -9.35 24.99
N PRO A 132 22.35 -9.77 23.72
CA PRO A 132 23.46 -10.28 22.95
C PRO A 132 24.45 -9.15 22.64
N TYR A 133 25.73 -9.51 22.47
CA TYR A 133 26.72 -8.58 21.96
C TYR A 133 26.29 -8.02 20.60
N ASN A 134 26.48 -6.72 20.41
CA ASN A 134 26.15 -5.99 19.19
C ASN A 134 27.01 -4.72 19.10
N ASP A 135 27.03 -4.06 17.94
CA ASP A 135 27.87 -2.88 17.68
C ASP A 135 27.61 -1.69 18.63
N TYR A 136 26.48 -1.70 19.33
CA TYR A 136 26.05 -0.65 20.26
C TYR A 136 25.91 -1.16 21.70
N PHE A 137 26.57 -2.27 22.05
CA PHE A 137 26.37 -2.95 23.34
C PHE A 137 26.60 -2.03 24.55
N GLU A 138 27.57 -1.12 24.47
CA GLU A 138 27.93 -0.17 25.53
C GLU A 138 26.80 0.83 25.84
N TYR A 139 25.86 1.07 24.92
CA TYR A 139 24.73 1.98 25.12
C TYR A 139 23.73 1.46 26.16
N TYR A 140 23.79 0.17 26.48
CA TYR A 140 22.88 -0.52 27.39
C TYR A 140 23.46 -0.72 28.79
N GLY A 141 24.58 -0.08 29.11
CA GLY A 141 25.12 -0.07 30.46
C GLY A 141 24.20 0.68 31.46
N PRO A 142 24.30 0.35 32.76
CA PRO A 142 25.23 -0.61 33.36
C PRO A 142 24.68 -2.05 33.43
N ASP A 143 23.41 -2.28 33.10
CA ASP A 143 22.72 -3.54 33.37
C ASP A 143 22.78 -4.53 32.21
N PHE A 144 22.92 -4.04 30.97
CA PHE A 144 22.98 -4.84 29.74
C PHE A 144 21.78 -5.80 29.59
N LYS A 145 20.62 -5.38 30.12
CA LYS A 145 19.36 -6.14 30.04
C LYS A 145 18.42 -5.59 28.98
N LEU A 146 17.53 -6.44 28.50
CA LEU A 146 16.44 -6.05 27.61
C LEU A 146 15.38 -5.27 28.37
N ASN A 147 14.87 -5.83 29.47
CA ASN A 147 13.74 -5.27 30.21
C ASN A 147 14.08 -3.96 30.94
N ILE A 148 13.10 -3.06 30.99
CA ILE A 148 13.16 -1.81 31.76
C ILE A 148 12.19 -1.88 32.93
N SER A 149 12.57 -1.26 34.05
CA SER A 149 11.72 -1.18 35.25
C SER A 149 10.94 0.14 35.27
N PRO A 150 9.71 0.15 35.82
CA PRO A 150 8.95 1.38 36.00
C PRO A 150 9.66 2.32 36.99
N SER A 151 9.42 3.62 36.83
CA SER A 151 9.87 4.64 37.77
C SER A 151 8.90 4.76 38.96
N ASN A 152 9.28 5.54 39.98
CA ASN A 152 8.42 5.90 41.11
C ASN A 152 7.44 7.05 40.80
N MET A 153 7.25 7.40 39.52
CA MET A 153 6.28 8.42 39.09
C MET A 153 4.86 8.03 39.53
N PRO A 154 4.09 8.95 40.16
CA PRO A 154 2.71 8.66 40.55
C PRO A 154 1.80 8.57 39.32
N ASN A 155 0.96 7.54 39.30
CA ASN A 155 -0.08 7.41 38.28
C ASN A 155 -1.25 8.37 38.58
N GLN A 156 -1.44 9.38 37.73
CA GLN A 156 -2.49 10.39 37.90
C GLN A 156 -3.84 9.98 37.29
N ASN A 157 -3.95 8.74 36.80
CA ASN A 157 -5.13 8.19 36.14
C ASN A 157 -5.94 7.34 37.13
N SER A 158 -6.80 7.96 37.93
CA SER A 158 -7.68 7.21 38.84
C SER A 158 -8.63 6.29 38.08
N SER A 159 -9.04 5.18 38.69
CA SER A 159 -10.01 4.25 38.11
C SER A 159 -11.31 4.96 37.72
N GLU A 160 -11.81 5.88 38.55
CA GLU A 160 -13.03 6.65 38.26
C GLU A 160 -12.87 7.56 37.04
N TYR A 161 -11.68 8.14 36.85
CA TYR A 161 -11.38 8.95 35.67
C TYR A 161 -11.40 8.10 34.40
N LEU A 162 -10.71 6.95 34.43
CA LEU A 162 -10.62 6.03 33.30
C LEU A 162 -11.96 5.39 32.95
N ASP A 163 -12.75 5.02 33.96
CA ASP A 163 -14.07 4.43 33.77
C ASP A 163 -15.05 5.42 33.15
N LYS A 164 -15.02 6.70 33.55
CA LYS A 164 -15.82 7.75 32.92
C LYS A 164 -15.52 7.90 31.43
N ILE A 165 -14.23 7.88 31.05
CA ILE A 165 -13.82 7.94 29.65
C ILE A 165 -14.29 6.70 28.89
N LYS A 166 -14.02 5.51 29.44
CA LYS A 166 -14.39 4.22 28.84
C LYS A 166 -15.90 4.10 28.61
N ILE A 167 -16.72 4.49 29.58
CA ILE A 167 -18.19 4.51 29.43
C ILE A 167 -18.59 5.42 28.25
N LYS A 168 -18.02 6.63 28.19
CA LYS A 168 -18.32 7.57 27.11
C LYS A 168 -17.90 7.05 25.74
N LEU A 169 -16.74 6.39 25.66
CA LEU A 169 -16.29 5.75 24.42
C LEU A 169 -17.19 4.59 24.01
N PHE A 170 -17.67 3.80 24.98
CA PHE A 170 -18.62 2.72 24.68
C PHE A 170 -19.96 3.25 24.19
N ASP A 171 -20.45 4.36 24.75
CA ASP A 171 -21.63 5.05 24.22
C ASP A 171 -21.41 5.52 22.78
N ASN A 172 -20.25 6.11 22.47
CA ASN A 172 -19.91 6.53 21.12
C ASN A 172 -19.85 5.34 20.15
N LEU A 173 -19.24 4.23 20.56
CA LEU A 173 -19.14 3.01 19.74
C LEU A 173 -20.52 2.39 19.48
N ARG A 174 -21.46 2.45 20.43
CA ARG A 174 -22.85 1.99 20.21
C ARG A 174 -23.59 2.75 19.12
N MET A 175 -23.14 3.94 18.74
CA MET A 175 -23.75 4.74 17.67
C MET A 175 -23.39 4.24 16.27
N LEU A 176 -22.36 3.41 16.14
CA LEU A 176 -22.02 2.78 14.86
C LEU A 176 -23.10 1.75 14.48
N PRO A 177 -23.46 1.64 13.19
CA PRO A 177 -24.43 0.67 12.74
C PRO A 177 -23.92 -0.74 13.05
N HIS A 178 -24.60 -1.43 13.97
CA HIS A 178 -24.34 -2.83 14.22
C HIS A 178 -24.83 -3.60 12.99
N VAL A 179 -23.94 -4.30 12.28
CA VAL A 179 -24.37 -5.29 11.30
C VAL A 179 -24.81 -6.50 12.11
N PRO A 180 -26.11 -6.85 12.18
CA PRO A 180 -26.52 -8.10 12.80
C PRO A 180 -25.79 -9.22 12.07
N GLY A 181 -25.06 -10.04 12.84
CA GLY A 181 -24.09 -10.99 12.32
C GLY A 181 -24.63 -11.76 11.13
N VAL A 182 -24.17 -11.40 9.93
CA VAL A 182 -24.28 -12.27 8.77
C VAL A 182 -23.37 -13.42 9.10
N GLN A 183 -23.96 -14.57 9.41
CA GLN A 183 -23.24 -15.82 9.56
C GLN A 183 -22.33 -15.94 8.33
N MET A 184 -21.01 -15.90 8.53
CA MET A 184 -20.06 -16.24 7.49
C MET A 184 -20.31 -17.71 7.17
N GLN A 185 -21.17 -17.96 6.18
CA GLN A 185 -21.13 -19.22 5.48
C GLN A 185 -19.76 -19.25 4.82
N ALA A 186 -18.94 -20.22 5.21
CA ALA A 186 -17.85 -20.64 4.37
C ALA A 186 -18.45 -20.81 2.97
N MET A 187 -17.98 -20.04 1.99
CA MET A 187 -18.32 -20.33 0.61
C MET A 187 -17.85 -21.75 0.35
N LYS A 188 -18.78 -22.70 0.34
CA LYS A 188 -18.56 -23.96 -0.36
C LYS A 188 -18.16 -23.54 -1.77
N SER A 189 -16.96 -23.96 -2.14
CA SER A 189 -16.37 -23.90 -3.46
C SER A 189 -17.30 -24.57 -4.48
N THR A 190 -18.35 -23.88 -4.90
CA THR A 190 -19.30 -24.41 -5.90
C THR A 190 -19.96 -23.33 -6.74
N LEU A 191 -19.33 -22.16 -6.88
CA LEU A 191 -19.80 -21.13 -7.82
C LEU A 191 -18.70 -20.71 -8.81
N THR A 192 -18.15 -21.68 -9.55
CA THR A 192 -17.34 -21.39 -10.76
C THR A 192 -17.46 -22.45 -11.86
N ILE A 193 -18.52 -23.28 -11.86
CA ILE A 193 -18.75 -24.28 -12.92
C ILE A 193 -20.02 -24.02 -13.75
N LEU A 194 -20.96 -23.17 -13.30
CA LEU A 194 -22.24 -22.98 -14.02
C LEU A 194 -22.28 -21.83 -15.04
N LEU A 195 -21.21 -21.04 -15.20
CA LEU A 195 -21.11 -20.07 -16.31
C LEU A 195 -20.29 -20.56 -17.51
N PHE A 196 -19.64 -21.73 -17.40
CA PHE A 196 -18.92 -22.35 -18.52
C PHE A 196 -19.70 -23.49 -19.20
N ALA A 197 -20.75 -24.04 -18.55
CA ALA A 197 -21.53 -25.15 -19.12
C ALA A 197 -22.54 -24.72 -20.20
N SER A 198 -22.98 -23.45 -20.24
CA SER A 198 -23.90 -22.96 -21.28
C SER A 198 -23.20 -22.62 -22.60
N LEU A 199 -21.90 -22.31 -22.60
CA LEU A 199 -21.12 -22.13 -23.83
C LEU A 199 -20.57 -23.45 -24.39
N TYR A 200 -20.27 -24.44 -23.55
CA TYR A 200 -19.69 -25.71 -24.03
C TYR A 200 -20.71 -26.63 -24.71
N SER A 201 -22.01 -26.44 -24.45
CA SER A 201 -23.10 -27.23 -25.04
C SER A 201 -23.49 -26.75 -26.46
N SER A 202 -23.01 -25.58 -26.90
CA SER A 202 -23.31 -25.03 -28.23
C SER A 202 -22.24 -25.30 -29.29
N LEU A 203 -21.11 -25.93 -28.94
CA LEU A 203 -19.97 -26.15 -29.86
C LEU A 203 -19.79 -27.61 -30.31
N LYS A 204 -20.76 -28.50 -30.04
CA LYS A 204 -20.71 -29.92 -30.48
C LYS A 204 -21.60 -30.27 -31.69
N CYS A 205 -22.14 -29.28 -32.39
CA CYS A 205 -22.70 -29.50 -33.73
C CYS A 205 -22.07 -28.51 -34.71
N ASN A 206 -20.90 -28.86 -35.23
CA ASN A 206 -20.60 -28.88 -36.67
C ASN A 206 -19.09 -29.09 -36.87
N ASN A 207 -18.76 -30.17 -37.59
CA ASN A 207 -17.42 -30.53 -38.05
C ASN A 207 -16.80 -29.41 -38.89
N VAL A 208 -15.85 -28.63 -38.35
CA VAL A 208 -14.77 -28.00 -39.14
C VAL A 208 -13.55 -27.77 -38.24
N ASN A 209 -12.37 -28.19 -38.70
CA ASN A 209 -11.06 -27.82 -38.16
C ASN A 209 -10.12 -27.68 -39.37
N PRO A 210 -9.05 -26.87 -39.38
CA PRO A 210 -8.64 -25.76 -38.50
C PRO A 210 -8.37 -24.46 -39.33
N LEU A 211 -7.86 -23.38 -38.71
CA LEU A 211 -7.50 -22.07 -39.31
C LEU A 211 -8.67 -21.08 -39.49
N ILE A 212 -9.11 -20.48 -38.39
CA ILE A 212 -9.72 -19.16 -38.44
C ILE A 212 -8.74 -18.20 -37.76
N LYS A 213 -8.02 -17.42 -38.57
CA LYS A 213 -7.52 -16.11 -38.17
C LYS A 213 -8.72 -15.37 -37.57
N LEU A 214 -8.74 -15.17 -36.26
CA LEU A 214 -9.68 -14.23 -35.67
C LEU A 214 -9.21 -12.84 -36.10
N ASP A 215 -9.70 -12.42 -37.26
CA ASP A 215 -9.55 -11.06 -37.75
C ASP A 215 -10.45 -10.18 -36.88
N LEU A 216 -9.91 -9.79 -35.72
CA LEU A 216 -10.51 -8.79 -34.82
C LEU A 216 -10.32 -7.42 -35.46
N THR A 217 -11.02 -7.19 -36.57
CA THR A 217 -11.21 -5.83 -37.08
C THR A 217 -12.15 -5.11 -36.11
N SER A 218 -11.51 -4.24 -35.34
CA SER A 218 -12.07 -3.25 -34.43
C SER A 218 -13.21 -2.46 -35.09
N ASN A 219 -14.43 -2.61 -34.58
CA ASN A 219 -15.44 -1.54 -34.44
C ASN A 219 -16.85 -2.04 -34.05
N SER A 220 -17.19 -3.31 -34.24
CA SER A 220 -18.57 -3.80 -34.02
C SER A 220 -18.88 -4.33 -32.61
N LEU A 221 -17.85 -4.66 -31.81
CA LEU A 221 -18.01 -5.17 -30.44
C LEU A 221 -18.19 -4.05 -29.40
N ASN A 222 -17.55 -2.89 -29.60
CA ASN A 222 -17.59 -1.79 -28.63
C ASN A 222 -18.93 -1.05 -28.61
N THR A 223 -19.59 -0.90 -29.77
CA THR A 223 -20.89 -0.20 -29.87
C THR A 223 -22.06 -1.00 -29.30
N LYS A 224 -21.93 -2.34 -29.16
CA LYS A 224 -23.00 -3.18 -28.59
C LYS A 224 -22.95 -3.35 -27.07
N LEU A 225 -21.81 -3.07 -26.42
CA LEU A 225 -21.61 -3.35 -25.00
C LEU A 225 -21.80 -2.13 -24.07
N PHE A 226 -21.59 -0.91 -24.56
CA PHE A 226 -21.42 0.25 -23.65
C PHE A 226 -22.35 1.46 -23.90
N GLY A 227 -23.30 1.37 -24.83
CA GLY A 227 -24.17 2.50 -25.15
C GLY A 227 -23.39 3.74 -25.61
N ASN A 228 -24.04 4.90 -25.73
CA ASN A 228 -23.41 6.16 -26.13
C ASN A 228 -22.49 6.78 -25.05
N GLU A 229 -22.12 6.04 -24.00
CA GLU A 229 -21.30 6.54 -22.90
C GLU A 229 -19.81 6.43 -23.25
N THR A 230 -19.14 7.58 -23.38
CA THR A 230 -17.69 7.65 -23.65
C THR A 230 -16.84 7.42 -22.39
N TYR A 231 -17.43 7.64 -21.21
CA TYR A 231 -16.75 7.62 -19.92
C TYR A 231 -17.03 6.33 -19.15
N ALA A 232 -15.96 5.68 -18.68
CA ALA A 232 -15.98 4.51 -17.82
C ALA A 232 -16.02 4.92 -16.34
N PRO A 233 -17.04 4.52 -15.56
CA PRO A 233 -17.11 4.84 -14.13
C PRO A 233 -16.02 4.10 -13.33
N TYR A 234 -15.73 4.57 -12.10
CA TYR A 234 -14.72 3.95 -11.24
C TYR A 234 -14.92 2.44 -11.12
N GLY A 235 -13.87 1.68 -11.39
CA GLY A 235 -13.86 0.21 -11.34
C GLY A 235 -14.43 -0.50 -12.56
N ALA A 236 -15.00 0.23 -13.53
CA ALA A 236 -15.34 -0.36 -14.81
C ALA A 236 -14.08 -0.73 -15.60
N MET A 237 -14.14 -1.80 -16.38
CA MET A 237 -13.06 -2.18 -17.28
C MET A 237 -13.02 -1.20 -18.46
N SER A 238 -12.01 -0.33 -18.51
CA SER A 238 -11.82 0.65 -19.59
C SER A 238 -11.42 0.00 -20.90
N GLY A 239 -10.65 -1.09 -20.85
CA GLY A 239 -10.17 -1.77 -22.05
C GLY A 239 -9.29 -2.97 -21.73
N ILE A 240 -8.77 -3.64 -22.75
CA ILE A 240 -7.90 -4.80 -22.60
C ILE A 240 -6.71 -4.64 -23.54
N ALA A 241 -5.49 -4.56 -22.98
CA ALA A 241 -4.29 -4.51 -23.80
C ALA A 241 -3.99 -5.85 -24.47
N SER A 242 -3.27 -5.80 -25.59
CA SER A 242 -2.79 -6.97 -26.35
C SER A 242 -2.31 -8.09 -25.41
N ILE A 243 -3.03 -9.23 -25.44
CA ILE A 243 -2.93 -10.46 -24.61
C ILE A 243 -3.72 -10.57 -23.29
N ASN A 244 -4.81 -9.81 -23.10
CA ASN A 244 -5.72 -9.99 -21.95
C ASN A 244 -5.24 -9.36 -20.63
N VAL A 245 -4.55 -8.20 -20.67
CA VAL A 245 -4.30 -7.39 -19.46
C VAL A 245 -5.38 -6.31 -19.35
N PRO A 246 -6.42 -6.49 -18.50
CA PRO A 246 -7.55 -5.57 -18.41
C PRO A 246 -7.15 -4.25 -17.75
N ALA A 247 -7.48 -3.11 -18.32
CA ALA A 247 -7.38 -1.82 -17.63
C ALA A 247 -8.70 -1.46 -16.98
N TYR A 248 -8.64 -0.82 -15.83
CA TYR A 248 -9.80 -0.38 -15.07
C TYR A 248 -9.77 1.13 -14.89
N SER A 249 -10.94 1.74 -14.97
CA SER A 249 -11.12 3.18 -14.79
C SER A 249 -10.95 3.54 -13.33
N ASN A 250 -10.18 4.60 -13.10
CA ASN A 250 -10.09 5.25 -11.81
C ASN A 250 -11.22 6.28 -11.59
N GLY A 251 -12.16 6.38 -12.54
CA GLY A 251 -13.28 7.32 -12.55
C GLY A 251 -12.85 8.77 -12.84
N ASN A 252 -11.73 9.20 -12.26
CA ASN A 252 -11.07 10.47 -12.54
C ASN A 252 -9.54 10.32 -12.36
N ASP A 253 -8.76 11.10 -13.10
CA ASP A 253 -7.28 11.10 -13.10
C ASP A 253 -6.67 11.52 -11.73
N THR A 254 -7.39 12.32 -10.97
CA THR A 254 -7.00 12.83 -9.64
C THR A 254 -7.47 11.96 -8.47
N TYR A 255 -8.29 10.93 -8.71
CA TYR A 255 -8.80 10.09 -7.65
C TYR A 255 -7.70 9.13 -7.13
N ILE A 256 -7.63 8.89 -5.82
CA ILE A 256 -6.73 7.88 -5.27
C ILE A 256 -7.57 6.94 -4.41
N SER A 257 -7.67 5.69 -4.85
CA SER A 257 -8.59 4.72 -4.25
C SER A 257 -8.22 4.31 -2.82
N ASN A 258 -6.95 4.44 -2.43
CA ASN A 258 -6.37 3.93 -1.17
C ASN A 258 -6.67 2.43 -0.91
N GLN A 259 -7.05 1.69 -1.95
CA GLN A 259 -7.32 0.25 -1.89
C GLN A 259 -6.19 -0.49 -2.60
N SER A 260 -5.69 -1.57 -2.00
CA SER A 260 -4.72 -2.44 -2.65
C SER A 260 -5.37 -3.33 -3.72
N ASN A 261 -4.67 -3.54 -4.82
CA ASN A 261 -5.00 -4.53 -5.83
C ASN A 261 -4.07 -5.74 -5.73
N TYR A 262 -4.66 -6.93 -5.88
CA TYR A 262 -3.95 -8.20 -5.90
C TYR A 262 -4.37 -8.97 -7.15
N PHE A 263 -3.41 -9.50 -7.90
CA PHE A 263 -3.65 -10.33 -9.08
C PHE A 263 -3.07 -11.72 -8.85
N TYR A 264 -3.94 -12.75 -8.83
CA TYR A 264 -3.59 -14.12 -8.40
C TYR A 264 -2.90 -14.18 -7.03
N GLY A 265 -3.31 -13.30 -6.10
CA GLY A 265 -2.73 -13.20 -4.75
C GLY A 265 -1.51 -12.29 -4.65
N VAL A 266 -0.89 -11.89 -5.77
CA VAL A 266 0.28 -11.01 -5.80
C VAL A 266 -0.14 -9.54 -5.81
N TYR A 267 0.37 -8.74 -4.89
CA TYR A 267 0.11 -7.31 -4.81
C TYR A 267 0.69 -6.60 -6.04
N THR A 268 -0.18 -5.91 -6.78
CA THR A 268 0.20 -5.16 -7.98
C THR A 268 0.26 -3.66 -7.75
N GLY A 269 -0.34 -3.12 -6.69
CA GLY A 269 -0.33 -1.68 -6.39
C GLY A 269 -1.67 -1.18 -5.88
N MET A 270 -1.83 0.14 -5.76
CA MET A 270 -3.12 0.75 -5.44
C MET A 270 -4.09 0.64 -6.63
N LYS A 271 -5.35 0.32 -6.35
CA LYS A 271 -6.38 0.08 -7.37
C LYS A 271 -6.51 1.26 -8.32
N TRP A 272 -6.45 0.87 -9.58
CA TRP A 272 -6.69 1.62 -10.81
C TRP A 272 -5.71 2.76 -11.06
N GLN A 273 -4.55 2.73 -10.40
CA GLN A 273 -3.45 3.67 -10.64
C GLN A 273 -2.55 3.20 -11.79
N CYS A 274 -1.81 4.13 -12.40
CA CYS A 274 -0.90 3.83 -13.51
C CYS A 274 0.25 2.89 -13.11
N VAL A 275 0.83 3.08 -11.93
CA VAL A 275 1.90 2.21 -11.38
C VAL A 275 1.40 0.78 -11.18
N GLU A 276 0.15 0.62 -10.72
CA GLU A 276 -0.48 -0.70 -10.55
C GLU A 276 -0.62 -1.41 -11.89
N TYR A 277 -1.08 -0.69 -12.91
CA TYR A 277 -1.21 -1.24 -14.26
C TYR A 277 0.13 -1.72 -14.81
N ALA A 278 1.18 -0.89 -14.71
CA ALA A 278 2.52 -1.20 -15.17
C ALA A 278 3.08 -2.45 -14.47
N ARG A 279 2.90 -2.56 -13.14
CA ARG A 279 3.34 -3.72 -12.36
C ARG A 279 2.58 -4.98 -12.76
N ARG A 280 1.26 -4.90 -12.88
CA ARG A 280 0.41 -6.02 -13.31
C ARG A 280 0.73 -6.47 -14.74
N TRP A 281 1.01 -5.53 -15.63
CA TRP A 281 1.40 -5.84 -17.00
C TRP A 281 2.72 -6.63 -17.02
N LEU A 282 3.74 -6.19 -16.28
CA LEU A 282 5.01 -6.93 -16.16
C LEU A 282 4.80 -8.32 -15.56
N PHE A 283 3.94 -8.43 -14.55
CA PHE A 283 3.64 -9.71 -13.94
C PHE A 283 2.98 -10.68 -14.93
N VAL A 284 1.98 -10.21 -15.69
CA VAL A 284 1.27 -11.04 -16.67
C VAL A 284 2.15 -11.37 -17.88
N ARG A 285 3.00 -10.45 -18.35
CA ARG A 285 3.81 -10.65 -19.57
C ARG A 285 5.15 -11.29 -19.36
N LYS A 286 5.77 -11.03 -18.22
CA LYS A 286 7.16 -11.39 -17.94
C LYS A 286 7.29 -12.18 -16.64
N GLY A 287 6.21 -12.41 -15.89
CA GLY A 287 6.27 -13.13 -14.61
C GLY A 287 7.16 -12.44 -13.58
N CYS A 288 7.44 -11.15 -13.76
CA CYS A 288 8.31 -10.34 -12.92
C CYS A 288 7.63 -9.05 -12.49
N THR A 289 8.21 -8.39 -11.50
CA THR A 289 7.72 -7.12 -10.96
C THR A 289 8.88 -6.25 -10.49
N PHE A 290 8.64 -4.96 -10.31
CA PHE A 290 9.55 -4.03 -9.62
C PHE A 290 9.04 -3.72 -8.21
N ASP A 291 9.96 -3.21 -7.39
CA ASP A 291 9.73 -2.83 -5.99
C ASP A 291 8.69 -1.69 -5.86
N SER A 292 8.29 -1.36 -4.64
CA SER A 292 7.38 -0.27 -4.36
C SER A 292 8.00 1.08 -4.70
N VAL A 293 7.16 1.97 -5.25
CA VAL A 293 7.52 3.34 -5.62
C VAL A 293 6.45 4.28 -5.09
N VAL A 294 6.84 5.50 -4.73
CA VAL A 294 5.91 6.52 -4.24
C VAL A 294 5.24 7.24 -5.41
N ALA A 295 6.04 7.63 -6.40
CA ALA A 295 5.59 8.29 -7.62
C ALA A 295 5.92 7.44 -8.85
N ALA A 296 5.19 7.62 -9.95
CA ALA A 296 5.49 6.93 -11.21
C ALA A 296 6.88 7.32 -11.75
N THR A 297 7.34 8.54 -11.47
CA THR A 297 8.70 9.00 -11.80
C THR A 297 9.80 8.21 -11.11
N ASP A 298 9.53 7.63 -9.94
CA ASP A 298 10.53 6.85 -9.19
C ASP A 298 10.90 5.54 -9.88
N ILE A 299 10.06 5.06 -10.81
CA ILE A 299 10.42 3.94 -11.70
C ILE A 299 11.66 4.30 -12.53
N TRP A 300 11.78 5.58 -12.95
CA TRP A 300 12.94 6.05 -13.68
C TRP A 300 14.17 6.27 -12.80
N THR A 301 14.01 6.80 -11.59
CA THR A 301 15.15 7.21 -10.76
C THR A 301 15.64 6.13 -9.79
N GLN A 302 14.72 5.34 -9.23
CA GLN A 302 15.01 4.42 -8.12
C GLN A 302 15.07 2.96 -8.57
N ILE A 303 14.25 2.56 -9.55
CA ILE A 303 14.18 1.16 -9.98
C ILE A 303 15.26 0.86 -11.01
N SER A 304 16.16 -0.07 -10.70
CA SER A 304 17.23 -0.53 -11.60
C SER A 304 17.09 -1.99 -12.03
N ILE A 305 16.22 -2.74 -11.36
CA ILE A 305 16.01 -4.17 -11.56
C ILE A 305 14.54 -4.54 -11.42
N VAL A 306 14.15 -5.65 -12.04
CA VAL A 306 12.90 -6.37 -11.77
C VAL A 306 13.22 -7.78 -11.29
N GLN A 307 12.34 -8.35 -10.48
CA GLN A 307 12.47 -9.69 -9.94
C GLN A 307 11.34 -10.59 -10.42
N GLN A 308 11.69 -11.81 -10.80
CA GLN A 308 10.74 -12.87 -11.10
C GLN A 308 9.95 -13.23 -9.83
N VAL A 309 8.63 -13.22 -9.92
CA VAL A 309 7.75 -13.49 -8.78
C VAL A 309 7.97 -14.89 -8.21
N VAL A 310 8.21 -15.86 -9.10
CA VAL A 310 8.55 -17.24 -8.73
C VAL A 310 10.02 -17.50 -9.00
N GLY A 311 10.75 -17.97 -7.99
CA GLY A 311 12.17 -18.30 -8.10
C GLY A 311 13.12 -17.10 -7.88
N GLY A 312 12.59 -15.88 -7.82
CA GLY A 312 13.33 -14.71 -7.31
C GLY A 312 14.50 -14.23 -8.18
N LYS A 313 14.64 -14.72 -9.41
CA LYS A 313 15.71 -14.30 -10.33
C LYS A 313 15.52 -12.84 -10.75
N CYS A 314 16.62 -12.10 -10.86
CA CYS A 314 16.58 -10.67 -11.17
C CYS A 314 17.17 -10.30 -12.52
N PHE A 315 16.57 -9.28 -13.11
CA PHE A 315 16.86 -8.76 -14.43
C PHE A 315 17.08 -7.26 -14.36
N THR A 316 18.10 -6.77 -15.05
CA THR A 316 18.40 -5.33 -15.10
C THR A 316 17.41 -4.61 -16.01
N LEU A 317 17.13 -3.34 -15.71
CA LEU A 317 16.34 -2.49 -16.57
C LEU A 317 17.22 -1.64 -17.50
N LYS A 318 16.95 -1.69 -18.80
CA LYS A 318 17.57 -0.81 -19.81
C LYS A 318 16.74 0.44 -19.98
N LYS A 319 17.32 1.59 -19.61
CA LYS A 319 16.68 2.90 -19.74
C LYS A 319 17.17 3.60 -20.99
N GLN A 320 16.24 4.12 -21.79
CA GLN A 320 16.52 4.90 -22.99
C GLN A 320 15.83 6.25 -22.83
N SER A 321 16.61 7.31 -22.62
CA SER A 321 16.07 8.66 -22.49
C SER A 321 15.34 9.10 -23.76
N ASP A 322 14.35 9.95 -23.63
CA ASP A 322 13.78 10.65 -24.78
C ASP A 322 14.88 11.43 -25.52
N GLY A 323 14.98 11.25 -26.84
CA GLY A 323 16.14 11.66 -27.65
C GLY A 323 17.25 10.60 -27.78
N SER A 324 17.01 9.35 -27.37
CA SER A 324 17.95 8.24 -27.58
C SER A 324 18.04 7.84 -29.06
N LYS A 325 19.20 7.31 -29.47
CA LYS A 325 19.40 6.67 -30.79
C LYS A 325 18.69 5.32 -30.91
N THR A 326 18.29 4.74 -29.79
CA THR A 326 17.52 3.49 -29.78
C THR A 326 16.07 3.81 -30.08
N ARG A 327 15.39 2.98 -30.86
CA ARG A 327 13.95 3.12 -31.11
C ARG A 327 13.15 2.65 -29.88
N PRO A 328 11.97 3.21 -29.58
CA PRO A 328 11.02 2.59 -28.66
C PRO A 328 10.76 1.14 -29.05
N THR A 329 10.64 0.26 -28.06
CA THR A 329 10.36 -1.16 -28.28
C THR A 329 9.03 -1.54 -27.67
N ASN A 330 8.33 -2.50 -28.30
CA ASN A 330 7.18 -3.15 -27.66
C ASN A 330 7.59 -3.63 -26.27
N GLU A 331 6.61 -3.73 -25.37
CA GLU A 331 6.82 -4.25 -24.01
C GLU A 331 7.66 -3.36 -23.09
N SER A 332 7.85 -2.10 -23.46
CA SER A 332 8.57 -1.12 -22.63
C SER A 332 7.62 -0.30 -21.77
N LEU A 333 8.09 0.12 -20.60
CA LEU A 333 7.40 1.12 -19.78
C LEU A 333 7.83 2.51 -20.26
N LEU A 334 6.87 3.36 -20.61
CA LEU A 334 7.08 4.77 -20.94
C LEU A 334 6.87 5.60 -19.67
N ILE A 335 7.87 6.39 -19.28
CA ILE A 335 7.84 7.15 -18.02
C ILE A 335 7.74 8.65 -18.30
N TYR A 336 6.74 9.28 -17.71
CA TYR A 336 6.47 10.72 -17.81
C TYR A 336 7.15 11.47 -16.66
N LYS A 337 7.52 12.72 -16.88
CA LYS A 337 8.07 13.60 -15.85
C LYS A 337 6.94 14.15 -14.97
N LEU A 338 7.34 14.74 -13.83
CA LEU A 338 6.43 15.54 -13.01
C LEU A 338 5.94 16.75 -13.81
N GLY A 339 4.67 17.09 -13.66
CA GLY A 339 4.05 18.26 -14.26
C GLY A 339 2.99 18.85 -13.33
N THR A 340 2.46 20.02 -13.66
CA THR A 340 1.38 20.67 -12.90
C THR A 340 0.14 19.78 -12.79
N ASP A 341 -0.22 19.12 -13.89
CA ASP A 341 -1.39 18.22 -13.94
C ASP A 341 -1.02 16.76 -13.64
N MET A 342 0.27 16.46 -13.43
CA MET A 342 0.80 15.14 -13.08
C MET A 342 1.78 15.24 -11.91
N PRO A 343 1.30 15.53 -10.68
CA PRO A 343 2.15 15.79 -9.52
C PRO A 343 2.97 14.57 -9.06
N TYR A 344 2.62 13.36 -9.52
CA TYR A 344 3.35 12.12 -9.24
C TYR A 344 3.96 11.50 -10.53
N GLY A 345 3.93 12.23 -11.63
CA GLY A 345 4.24 11.74 -12.96
C GLY A 345 3.24 10.69 -13.42
N HIS A 346 3.60 9.96 -14.47
CA HIS A 346 2.76 8.92 -15.03
C HIS A 346 3.61 7.79 -15.64
N VAL A 347 3.00 6.62 -15.81
CA VAL A 347 3.61 5.48 -16.51
C VAL A 347 2.58 4.82 -17.41
N SER A 348 2.99 4.55 -18.64
CA SER A 348 2.22 3.76 -19.60
C SER A 348 3.05 2.60 -20.13
N VAL A 349 2.38 1.63 -20.75
CA VAL A 349 3.04 0.47 -21.35
C VAL A 349 2.96 0.59 -22.86
N ILE A 350 4.09 0.53 -23.56
CA ILE A 350 4.15 0.49 -25.03
C ILE A 350 3.74 -0.91 -25.49
N VAL A 351 2.56 -1.01 -26.10
CA VAL A 351 2.01 -2.29 -26.59
C VAL A 351 2.33 -2.55 -28.05
N ASP A 352 2.38 -1.51 -28.88
CA ASP A 352 2.79 -1.60 -30.28
C ASP A 352 3.68 -0.42 -30.67
N VAL A 353 4.69 -0.68 -31.49
CA VAL A 353 5.56 0.33 -32.12
C VAL A 353 5.30 0.30 -33.62
N LEU A 354 4.60 1.31 -34.10
CA LEU A 354 4.29 1.55 -35.51
C LEU A 354 5.42 2.35 -36.17
N PRO A 355 5.42 2.55 -37.51
CA PRO A 355 6.49 3.27 -38.20
C PRO A 355 6.77 4.68 -37.64
N ASN A 356 5.73 5.43 -37.26
CA ASN A 356 5.81 6.84 -36.84
C ASN A 356 5.10 7.13 -35.51
N SER A 357 4.63 6.10 -34.81
CA SER A 357 3.87 6.24 -33.57
C SER A 357 4.03 5.01 -32.69
N ILE A 358 3.69 5.15 -31.41
CA ILE A 358 3.54 4.05 -30.47
C ILE A 358 2.09 3.98 -30.01
N ARG A 359 1.60 2.78 -29.71
CA ARG A 359 0.35 2.58 -28.98
C ARG A 359 0.67 2.23 -27.56
N VAL A 360 -0.04 2.88 -26.64
CA VAL A 360 0.16 2.67 -25.21
C VAL A 360 -1.07 2.09 -24.56
N ALA A 361 -0.86 1.41 -23.45
CA ALA A 361 -1.90 0.92 -22.54
C ALA A 361 -1.61 1.48 -21.14
N GLU A 362 -2.59 2.13 -20.54
CA GLU A 362 -2.39 2.86 -19.27
C GLU A 362 -3.70 3.04 -18.48
N GLN A 363 -3.58 3.15 -17.17
CA GLN A 363 -4.70 3.54 -16.29
C GLN A 363 -4.46 4.93 -15.75
N ASN A 364 -5.53 5.61 -15.34
CA ASN A 364 -5.45 6.91 -14.67
C ASN A 364 -4.83 8.04 -15.53
N TYR A 365 -4.91 7.91 -16.86
CA TYR A 365 -4.62 9.02 -17.77
C TYR A 365 -5.90 9.77 -18.14
N ASP A 366 -6.94 9.02 -18.51
CA ASP A 366 -8.30 9.51 -18.65
C ASP A 366 -9.29 8.46 -18.12
N ALA A 367 -10.58 8.81 -18.12
CA ALA A 367 -11.66 7.93 -17.72
C ALA A 367 -12.42 7.35 -18.94
N ASN A 368 -11.84 7.31 -20.14
CA ASN A 368 -12.56 6.88 -21.34
C ASN A 368 -12.49 5.36 -21.55
N TYR A 369 -13.49 4.81 -22.22
CA TYR A 369 -13.39 3.45 -22.76
C TYR A 369 -12.41 3.41 -23.93
N TRP A 370 -11.60 2.36 -23.99
CA TRP A 370 -10.65 2.13 -25.06
C TRP A 370 -11.38 1.65 -26.31
N LEU A 371 -11.09 2.29 -27.44
CA LEU A 371 -11.69 1.90 -28.73
C LEU A 371 -11.07 0.62 -29.32
N GLY A 372 -9.97 0.14 -28.75
CA GLY A 372 -9.27 -1.06 -29.18
C GLY A 372 -8.45 -1.71 -28.07
N ASN A 373 -7.37 -2.39 -28.45
CA ASN A 373 -6.43 -3.07 -27.55
C ASN A 373 -5.34 -2.15 -26.98
N TYR A 374 -5.58 -0.85 -26.96
CA TYR A 374 -4.69 0.21 -26.49
C TYR A 374 -5.53 1.42 -26.03
N SER A 375 -5.01 2.25 -25.13
CA SER A 375 -5.68 3.48 -24.67
C SER A 375 -5.62 4.57 -25.72
N ARG A 376 -4.41 4.87 -26.21
CA ARG A 376 -4.15 5.93 -27.20
C ARG A 376 -2.90 5.65 -28.02
N GLU A 377 -2.80 6.35 -29.15
CA GLU A 377 -1.66 6.32 -30.05
C GLU A 377 -0.91 7.65 -29.95
N ILE A 378 0.41 7.60 -29.73
CA ILE A 378 1.28 8.75 -29.51
C ILE A 378 2.30 8.81 -30.65
N PRO A 379 2.38 9.91 -31.41
CA PRO A 379 3.37 10.06 -32.48
C PRO A 379 4.79 10.15 -31.90
N TYR A 380 5.78 9.69 -32.67
CA TYR A 380 7.18 9.97 -32.38
C TYR A 380 7.91 10.41 -33.65
N VAL A 381 9.00 11.15 -33.50
CA VAL A 381 9.81 11.65 -34.62
C VAL A 381 11.25 11.19 -34.50
N LEU A 382 11.91 10.99 -35.65
CA LEU A 382 13.33 10.71 -35.74
C LEU A 382 14.05 11.99 -36.20
N LEU A 383 14.75 12.66 -35.28
CA LEU A 383 15.49 13.89 -35.54
C LEU A 383 16.98 13.62 -35.35
N ASN A 384 17.79 13.86 -36.39
CA ASN A 384 19.25 13.66 -36.36
C ASN A 384 19.69 12.27 -35.84
N GLY A 385 18.90 11.23 -36.14
CA GLY A 385 19.16 9.86 -35.69
C GLY A 385 18.73 9.55 -34.25
N SER A 386 18.06 10.49 -33.57
CA SER A 386 17.48 10.35 -32.23
C SER A 386 15.96 10.33 -32.25
N TYR A 387 15.35 9.43 -31.48
CA TYR A 387 13.90 9.27 -31.40
C TYR A 387 13.32 10.13 -30.27
N TYR A 388 12.27 10.88 -30.57
CA TYR A 388 11.54 11.74 -29.61
C TYR A 388 10.05 11.41 -29.64
N ILE A 389 9.47 11.09 -28.48
CA ILE A 389 8.04 10.80 -28.34
C ILE A 389 7.29 12.11 -28.13
N ASN A 390 6.32 12.39 -28.99
CA ASN A 390 5.56 13.64 -29.00
C ASN A 390 4.21 13.45 -28.31
N ASP A 391 4.19 13.65 -26.99
CA ASP A 391 2.99 13.63 -26.15
C ASP A 391 2.74 15.03 -25.55
N SER A 392 1.54 15.27 -25.06
CA SER A 392 1.16 16.51 -24.37
C SER A 392 1.94 16.72 -23.08
N TYR A 393 2.45 15.64 -22.47
CA TYR A 393 3.22 15.67 -21.24
C TYR A 393 4.69 15.31 -21.47
N PRO A 394 5.63 15.94 -20.74
CA PRO A 394 7.05 15.67 -20.91
C PRO A 394 7.44 14.25 -20.48
N ILE A 395 8.31 13.60 -21.24
CA ILE A 395 8.71 12.20 -21.06
C ILE A 395 10.17 12.11 -20.62
N TYR A 396 10.48 11.24 -19.64
CA TYR A 396 11.86 10.87 -19.31
C TYR A 396 12.47 9.97 -20.37
N GLY A 397 11.72 8.95 -20.77
CA GLY A 397 12.12 7.96 -21.75
C GLY A 397 11.35 6.65 -21.57
N TRP A 398 11.84 5.57 -22.18
CA TRP A 398 11.27 4.23 -22.06
C TRP A 398 12.26 3.24 -21.44
N ILE A 399 11.70 2.25 -20.75
CA ILE A 399 12.43 1.24 -19.98
C ILE A 399 12.03 -0.15 -20.47
N SER A 400 13.03 -0.98 -20.77
CA SER A 400 12.83 -2.40 -21.14
C SER A 400 13.55 -3.31 -20.15
N VAL A 401 13.08 -4.55 -20.01
CA VAL A 401 13.72 -5.56 -19.17
C VAL A 401 14.83 -6.26 -19.96
N GLU A 402 16.05 -6.25 -19.46
CA GLU A 402 17.17 -7.03 -20.02
C GLU A 402 17.17 -8.44 -19.44
N ASP A 403 16.43 -9.33 -20.08
CA ASP A 403 16.24 -10.71 -19.63
C ASP A 403 16.71 -11.78 -20.61
N ASN A 404 17.13 -11.42 -21.83
CA ASN A 404 17.47 -12.37 -22.89
C ASN A 404 16.38 -13.44 -23.11
N ASN A 405 15.10 -13.05 -23.08
CA ASN A 405 13.93 -13.93 -23.20
C ASN A 405 13.83 -15.01 -22.10
N GLN A 406 14.41 -14.79 -20.93
CA GLN A 406 14.29 -15.68 -19.78
C GLN A 406 13.01 -15.43 -18.98
N THR A 407 12.37 -14.28 -19.18
CA THR A 407 11.02 -14.03 -18.71
C THR A 407 9.99 -14.57 -19.71
N TYR A 408 8.86 -15.02 -19.20
CA TYR A 408 7.77 -15.56 -20.00
C TYR A 408 6.43 -15.11 -19.46
N PRO A 409 5.38 -15.07 -20.31
CA PRO A 409 4.03 -14.77 -19.88
C PRO A 409 3.58 -15.69 -18.74
N LEU A 410 2.79 -15.13 -17.83
CA LEU A 410 2.19 -15.85 -16.73
C LEU A 410 1.38 -17.04 -17.26
N ASN A 411 1.64 -18.21 -16.70
CA ASN A 411 0.97 -19.47 -17.06
C ASN A 411 0.44 -20.18 -15.81
N GLN A 412 -0.37 -21.22 -16.00
CA GLN A 412 -1.01 -21.95 -14.90
C GLN A 412 0.01 -22.54 -13.91
N SER A 413 1.15 -23.04 -14.41
CA SER A 413 2.22 -23.60 -13.54
C SER A 413 2.81 -22.53 -12.60
N THR A 414 3.01 -21.31 -13.09
CA THR A 414 3.45 -20.18 -12.27
C THR A 414 2.38 -19.79 -11.25
N ILE A 415 1.10 -19.74 -11.65
CA ILE A 415 -0.03 -19.44 -10.75
C ILE A 415 -0.09 -20.49 -9.63
N ASP A 416 -0.03 -21.78 -9.97
CA ASP A 416 -0.08 -22.86 -8.99
C ASP A 416 1.09 -22.80 -7.99
N LYS A 417 2.26 -22.33 -8.42
CA LYS A 417 3.43 -22.12 -7.55
C LYS A 417 3.22 -20.93 -6.62
N ILE A 418 2.69 -19.82 -7.13
CA ILE A 418 2.35 -18.64 -6.33
C ILE A 418 1.34 -19.01 -5.25
N THR A 419 0.27 -19.71 -5.62
CA THR A 419 -0.77 -20.14 -4.67
C THR A 419 -0.21 -21.13 -3.64
N ARG A 420 0.64 -22.08 -4.03
CA ARG A 420 1.28 -23.02 -3.09
C ARG A 420 2.26 -22.35 -2.14
N GLN A 421 3.00 -21.34 -2.61
CA GLN A 421 3.98 -20.60 -1.81
C GLN A 421 3.36 -19.44 -1.02
N ASN A 422 2.06 -19.20 -1.19
CA ASN A 422 1.30 -18.11 -0.56
C ASN A 422 1.97 -16.73 -0.73
N ILE A 423 2.49 -16.45 -1.94
CA ILE A 423 3.21 -15.21 -2.24
C ILE A 423 2.20 -14.07 -2.37
N SER A 424 2.18 -13.17 -1.38
CA SER A 424 1.31 -11.99 -1.36
C SER A 424 1.99 -10.76 -1.98
N PHE A 425 3.30 -10.60 -1.79
CA PHE A 425 4.18 -9.66 -2.49
C PHE A 425 5.55 -10.34 -2.54
N PRO A 426 6.28 -10.31 -3.67
CA PRO A 426 7.59 -10.93 -3.72
C PRO A 426 8.54 -10.20 -2.78
N ASP A 427 9.15 -10.95 -1.85
CA ASP A 427 10.25 -10.45 -1.03
C ASP A 427 11.38 -10.01 -1.96
N PHE A 428 11.63 -8.70 -2.01
CA PHE A 428 12.52 -8.12 -3.01
C PHE A 428 14.00 -8.34 -2.61
N VAL A 429 14.55 -9.52 -2.93
CA VAL A 429 15.88 -9.97 -2.42
C VAL A 429 17.05 -9.40 -3.23
N CYS A 430 16.79 -8.80 -4.39
CA CYS A 430 17.84 -8.45 -5.34
C CYS A 430 18.46 -7.07 -5.18
N SER A 431 18.21 -6.39 -4.06
CA SER A 431 18.85 -5.12 -3.74
C SER A 431 20.39 -5.30 -3.75
N LYS A 432 21.02 -4.84 -4.84
CA LYS A 432 22.48 -4.79 -4.96
C LYS A 432 23.03 -3.98 -3.80
N GLY A 433 23.86 -4.63 -2.97
CA GLY A 433 25.11 -4.18 -2.34
C GLY A 433 25.44 -2.68 -2.18
N VAL A 434 24.45 -1.82 -1.99
CA VAL A 434 24.61 -0.47 -1.46
C VAL A 434 23.61 -0.40 -0.33
N LEU A 435 24.14 -0.44 0.89
CA LEU A 435 23.47 -0.04 2.11
C LEU A 435 23.11 1.46 2.01
N HIS A 436 22.23 1.81 1.08
CA HIS A 436 21.32 2.92 1.33
C HIS A 436 20.27 2.33 2.25
N TYR A 437 20.56 2.40 3.56
CA TYR A 437 19.51 2.43 4.56
C TYR A 437 18.38 3.29 4.01
N CYS A 438 17.18 2.71 3.98
CA CYS A 438 15.93 3.39 3.65
C CYS A 438 15.72 4.57 4.60
N PHE A 439 16.40 5.69 4.34
CA PHE A 439 16.20 6.98 5.01
C PHE A 439 15.26 7.90 4.20
N SER A 440 14.75 7.46 3.04
CA SER A 440 13.91 8.31 2.19
C SER A 440 12.41 8.29 2.55
N VAL A 441 11.95 7.35 3.38
CA VAL A 441 10.55 7.35 3.87
C VAL A 441 10.38 8.14 5.17
N TYR A 442 11.48 8.47 5.86
CA TYR A 442 11.43 9.23 7.12
C TYR A 442 11.23 10.75 6.93
N CYS A 443 11.51 11.30 5.75
CA CYS A 443 11.31 12.74 5.53
C CYS A 443 9.86 13.14 5.21
N TYR A 444 9.01 12.24 4.72
CA TYR A 444 7.62 12.58 4.36
C TYR A 444 6.61 12.37 5.49
N LEU A 445 6.85 11.42 6.42
CA LEU A 445 5.99 11.26 7.60
C LEU A 445 6.19 12.37 8.64
N LEU A 446 7.40 12.95 8.71
CA LEU A 446 7.63 14.22 9.42
C LEU A 446 6.93 15.40 8.73
N PHE A 447 6.75 15.36 7.41
CA PHE A 447 6.06 16.41 6.66
C PHE A 447 4.53 16.32 6.77
N ILE A 448 3.95 15.12 6.87
CA ILE A 448 2.50 14.92 7.05
C ILE A 448 2.05 15.31 8.46
N CYS A 449 2.89 15.12 9.48
CA CYS A 449 2.63 15.67 10.82
C CYS A 449 2.74 17.21 10.87
N PHE A 450 3.54 17.83 9.99
CA PHE A 450 3.65 19.29 9.91
C PHE A 450 2.55 19.95 9.06
N THR A 451 2.04 19.28 8.02
CA THR A 451 1.07 19.88 7.10
C THR A 451 -0.36 19.91 7.61
N PHE A 452 -0.75 19.03 8.56
CA PHE A 452 -2.04 19.17 9.26
C PHE A 452 -2.04 20.24 10.37
N GLY A 453 -0.89 20.86 10.66
CA GLY A 453 -0.75 21.96 11.63
C GLY A 453 -0.70 23.37 11.02
N LEU A 454 -0.74 23.52 9.68
CA LEU A 454 -0.45 24.80 9.00
C LEU A 454 -1.61 25.40 8.20
N SER A 455 -2.83 24.87 8.28
CA SER A 455 -4.01 25.45 7.62
C SER A 455 -4.87 26.37 8.49
N SER A 456 -4.32 26.96 9.56
CA SER A 456 -5.00 28.02 10.32
C SER A 456 -4.12 29.24 10.62
N MET A 457 -3.20 29.57 9.72
CA MET A 457 -2.53 30.88 9.70
C MET A 457 -3.16 31.76 8.61
N ILE A 458 -4.39 32.21 8.86
CA ILE A 458 -4.92 33.41 8.20
C ILE A 458 -4.56 34.59 9.11
N LEU A 459 -3.65 35.41 8.60
CA LEU A 459 -3.30 36.74 9.11
C LEU A 459 -4.56 37.51 9.53
N ARG A 460 -4.62 37.93 10.80
CA ARG A 460 -5.30 39.18 11.19
C ARG A 460 -4.29 40.11 11.85
N PRO A 461 -4.29 41.40 11.51
CA PRO A 461 -3.30 42.35 11.99
C PRO A 461 -3.58 42.79 13.42
N ASN A 462 -2.49 43.17 14.09
CA ASN A 462 -2.45 43.87 15.37
C ASN A 462 -3.50 44.97 15.49
N HIS A 463 -4.20 45.02 16.63
CA HIS A 463 -4.55 46.27 17.28
C HIS A 463 -4.63 46.09 18.80
N ALA A 464 -3.84 46.95 19.47
CA ALA A 464 -3.80 47.32 20.89
C ALA A 464 -3.29 46.28 21.89
#